data_AF-A0A2Y9RE04-F1
#
_entry.id   AF-A0A2Y9RE04-F1
#
_cell.length_a   1.000
_cell.length_b   1.000
_cell.length_c   1.000
_cell.angle_alpha   90.00
_cell.angle_beta   90.00
_cell.angle_gamma   90.00
#
_symmetry.space_group_name_H-M   'P 1'
#
loop_
_entity.id
_entity.type
_entity.pdbx_description
1 polymer ?
#
loop_
_entity_poly.entity_id
_entity_poly.type
_entity_poly.pdbx_seq_one_letter_code
_entity_poly.pdbx_strand_id
1 'polypeptide(L)'
;MRPEWHWESERYYLGRRMFIVISEPDMIRQVLVENFSNFSNRMASSLESKPVAKSVLFLRDTRWEEVRGVLTPAFSPEKLSEVTPLISQACDLLLTHLERYADSGAPFDIQR
;
A
#
# COMPACT_ATOMS: atom_id res chain seq x y z
N MET A 1 39.93 -5.98 5.23
CA MET A 1 39.34 -6.16 3.90
C MET A 1 37.84 -6.05 4.05
N ARG A 2 37.22 -5.06 3.38
CA ARG A 2 35.79 -4.74 3.52
C ARG A 2 34.95 -5.75 2.71
N PRO A 3 33.73 -6.12 3.14
CA PRO A 3 32.83 -6.92 2.32
C PRO A 3 32.29 -6.07 1.17
N GLU A 4 32.38 -6.61 -0.04
CA GLU A 4 31.88 -6.00 -1.26
C GLU A 4 30.40 -6.37 -1.39
N TRP A 5 29.51 -5.38 -1.25
CA TRP A 5 28.08 -5.59 -1.48
C TRP A 5 27.86 -5.77 -2.98
N HIS A 6 27.52 -6.99 -3.40
CA HIS A 6 27.15 -7.32 -4.78
C HIS A 6 25.73 -6.80 -5.06
N TRP A 7 25.60 -5.77 -5.89
CA TRP A 7 24.36 -5.04 -6.20
C TRP A 7 23.54 -5.65 -7.34
N GLU A 8 23.52 -6.97 -7.49
CA GLU A 8 22.73 -7.62 -8.55
C GLU A 8 21.23 -7.62 -8.18
N SER A 9 20.39 -7.05 -9.05
CA SER A 9 18.94 -7.25 -8.98
C SER A 9 18.64 -8.76 -9.03
N GLU A 10 18.13 -9.33 -7.95
CA GLU A 10 17.86 -10.76 -7.88
C GLU A 10 16.66 -11.12 -8.76
N ARG A 11 16.87 -12.09 -9.66
CA ARG A 11 15.82 -12.59 -10.56
C ARG A 11 15.28 -13.90 -10.02
N TYR A 12 13.96 -14.04 -10.04
CA TYR A 12 13.31 -15.32 -9.71
C TYR A 12 12.16 -15.60 -10.66
N TYR A 13 11.69 -16.84 -10.69
CA TYR A 13 10.59 -17.27 -11.54
C TYR A 13 9.40 -17.72 -10.70
N LEU A 14 8.19 -17.26 -11.06
CA LEU A 14 6.94 -17.87 -10.63
C LEU A 14 6.28 -18.52 -11.84
N GLY A 15 6.33 -19.85 -11.88
CA GLY A 15 5.95 -20.62 -13.07
C GLY A 15 6.82 -20.22 -14.27
N ARG A 16 6.18 -19.71 -15.33
CA ARG A 16 6.87 -19.29 -16.57
C ARG A 16 7.19 -17.80 -16.60
N ARG A 17 6.83 -17.05 -15.56
CA ARG A 17 7.05 -15.60 -15.49
C ARG A 17 8.30 -15.31 -14.68
N MET A 18 9.19 -14.49 -15.22
CA MET A 18 10.36 -13.96 -14.53
C MET A 18 10.00 -12.67 -13.78
N PHE A 19 10.58 -12.50 -12.61
CA PHE A 19 10.44 -11.37 -11.71
C PHE A 19 11.82 -10.84 -11.39
N ILE A 20 11.91 -9.54 -11.16
CA ILE A 20 13.13 -8.85 -10.79
C ILE A 20 12.85 -8.15 -9.46
N VAL A 21 13.67 -8.42 -8.45
CA VAL A 21 13.66 -7.71 -7.19
C VAL A 21 14.61 -6.52 -7.30
N ILE A 22 14.08 -5.33 -7.04
CA ILE A 22 14.86 -4.09 -7.01
C ILE A 22 14.91 -3.64 -5.55
N SER A 23 16.10 -3.71 -4.95
CA SER A 23 16.32 -3.34 -3.55
C SER A 23 17.08 -2.03 -3.39
N GLU A 24 17.64 -1.49 -4.48
CA GLU A 24 18.48 -0.30 -4.43
C GLU A 24 17.67 0.99 -4.56
N PRO A 25 17.76 1.96 -3.62
CA PRO A 25 16.92 3.16 -3.62
C PRO A 25 16.97 3.98 -4.90
N ASP A 26 18.15 4.12 -5.51
CA ASP A 26 18.29 4.88 -6.76
C ASP A 26 17.54 4.21 -7.91
N MET A 27 17.62 2.88 -8.02
CA MET A 27 16.84 2.14 -9.01
C MET A 27 15.33 2.13 -8.70
N ILE A 28 14.96 2.05 -7.41
CA ILE A 28 13.56 2.16 -6.98
C ILE A 28 12.98 3.51 -7.40
N ARG A 29 13.73 4.60 -7.21
CA ARG A 29 13.35 5.95 -7.66
C ARG A 29 13.22 6.03 -9.17
N GLN A 30 14.16 5.46 -9.91
CA GLN A 30 14.09 5.41 -11.38
C GLN A 30 12.81 4.73 -11.88
N VAL A 31 12.38 3.65 -11.22
CA VAL A 31 11.18 2.89 -11.63
C VAL A 31 9.89 3.54 -11.13
N LEU A 32 9.82 3.93 -9.86
CA LEU A 32 8.59 4.40 -9.22
C LEU A 32 8.30 5.89 -9.41
N VAL A 33 9.29 6.68 -9.82
CA VAL A 33 9.15 8.14 -9.97
C VAL A 33 9.55 8.59 -11.37
N GLU A 34 10.82 8.39 -11.75
CA GLU A 34 11.37 9.02 -12.96
C GLU A 34 10.81 8.41 -14.25
N ASN A 35 10.67 7.09 -14.28
CA ASN A 35 10.16 6.34 -15.42
C ASN A 35 8.81 5.66 -15.13
N PHE A 36 8.03 6.20 -14.18
CA PHE A 36 6.80 5.58 -13.70
C PHE A 36 5.79 5.25 -14.81
N SER A 37 5.72 6.08 -15.86
CA SER A 37 4.83 5.84 -17.02
C SER A 37 5.08 4.49 -17.70
N ASN A 38 6.31 3.95 -17.65
CA ASN A 38 6.65 2.63 -18.17
C ASN A 38 6.24 1.48 -17.24
N PHE A 39 5.98 1.77 -15.96
CA PHE A 39 5.74 0.80 -14.88
C PHE A 39 4.44 1.05 -14.11
N SER A 40 3.47 1.71 -14.75
CA SER A 40 2.22 2.18 -14.11
C SER A 40 1.28 1.05 -13.65
N ASN A 41 1.37 -0.11 -14.30
CA ASN A 41 0.47 -1.23 -14.08
C ASN A 41 0.94 -2.17 -12.96
N ARG A 42 0.06 -2.44 -11.99
CA ARG A 42 0.32 -3.42 -10.94
C ARG A 42 0.09 -4.84 -11.42
N MET A 43 0.74 -5.78 -10.74
CA MET A 43 0.54 -7.21 -10.95
C MET A 43 -0.81 -7.64 -10.38
N ALA A 44 -1.66 -8.22 -11.21
CA ALA A 44 -2.89 -8.88 -10.79
C ALA A 44 -2.69 -10.40 -10.82
N SER A 45 -3.19 -11.08 -9.80
CA SER A 45 -3.15 -12.53 -9.64
C SER A 45 -4.26 -13.25 -10.40
N SER A 46 -5.23 -12.53 -10.97
CA SER A 46 -6.49 -13.04 -11.55
C SER A 46 -7.41 -13.75 -10.55
N LEU A 47 -7.05 -13.72 -9.26
CA LEU A 47 -7.84 -14.25 -8.15
C LEU A 47 -8.65 -13.14 -7.45
N GLU A 48 -8.46 -11.88 -7.86
CA GLU A 48 -9.18 -10.75 -7.31
C GLU A 48 -10.68 -10.87 -7.61
N SER A 49 -11.51 -10.57 -6.61
CA SER A 49 -12.94 -10.43 -6.84
C SER A 49 -13.22 -9.32 -7.87
N LYS A 50 -14.34 -9.43 -8.61
CA LYS A 50 -14.70 -8.45 -9.64
C LYS A 50 -14.65 -6.99 -9.16
N PRO A 51 -15.11 -6.63 -7.95
CA PRO A 51 -14.96 -5.25 -7.44
C PRO A 51 -13.50 -4.85 -7.22
N VAL A 52 -12.67 -5.74 -6.67
CA VAL A 52 -11.25 -5.47 -6.40
C VAL A 52 -10.48 -5.30 -7.72
N ALA A 53 -10.70 -6.20 -8.69
CA ALA A 53 -10.10 -6.12 -10.01
C ALA A 53 -10.47 -4.83 -10.77
N LYS A 54 -11.62 -4.22 -10.45
CA LYS A 54 -12.08 -2.95 -11.03
C LYS A 54 -11.74 -1.71 -10.19
N SER A 55 -11.03 -1.88 -9.07
CA SER A 55 -10.62 -0.76 -8.21
C SER A 55 -9.37 -0.06 -8.76
N VAL A 56 -9.09 1.15 -8.26
CA VAL A 56 -7.89 1.92 -8.59
C VAL A 56 -6.57 1.18 -8.27
N LEU A 57 -6.61 0.07 -7.53
CA LEU A 57 -5.44 -0.77 -7.27
C LEU A 57 -5.02 -1.60 -8.49
N PHE A 58 -5.97 -1.99 -9.35
CA PHE A 58 -5.74 -2.95 -10.44
C PHE A 58 -6.24 -2.50 -11.82
N LEU A 59 -6.92 -1.36 -11.90
CA LEU A 59 -7.13 -0.68 -13.19
C LEU A 59 -5.78 -0.45 -13.87
N ARG A 60 -5.82 -0.40 -15.21
CA ARG A 60 -4.63 -0.34 -16.03
C ARG A 60 -4.61 0.92 -16.90
N ASP A 61 -3.39 1.37 -17.20
CA ASP A 61 -3.12 2.40 -18.20
C ASP A 61 -3.97 3.67 -17.99
N THR A 62 -4.46 4.29 -19.07
CA THR A 62 -5.27 5.52 -19.03
C THR A 62 -6.48 5.41 -18.09
N ARG A 63 -7.11 4.24 -18.00
CA ARG A 63 -8.27 4.06 -17.14
C ARG A 63 -7.91 4.20 -15.66
N TRP A 64 -6.73 3.73 -15.27
CA TRP A 64 -6.21 3.95 -13.92
C TRP A 64 -5.91 5.42 -13.67
N GLU A 65 -5.30 6.13 -14.63
CA GLU A 65 -5.00 7.55 -14.52
C GLU A 65 -6.27 8.39 -14.32
N GLU A 66 -7.30 8.15 -15.12
CA GLU A 66 -8.61 8.81 -15.02
C GLU A 66 -9.24 8.62 -13.63
N VAL A 67 -9.38 7.37 -13.19
CA VAL A 67 -10.06 7.05 -11.94
C VAL A 67 -9.24 7.56 -10.75
N ARG A 68 -7.91 7.44 -10.80
CA ARG A 68 -7.03 8.02 -9.77
C ARG A 68 -7.16 9.55 -9.74
N GLY A 69 -7.22 10.21 -10.89
CA GLY A 69 -7.43 11.65 -10.98
C GLY A 69 -8.73 12.10 -10.32
N VAL A 70 -9.82 11.36 -10.52
CA VAL A 70 -11.12 11.64 -9.87
C VAL A 70 -11.09 11.38 -8.36
N LEU A 71 -10.37 10.34 -7.90
CA LEU A 71 -10.32 9.96 -6.49
C LEU A 71 -9.36 10.81 -5.65
N THR A 72 -8.25 11.28 -6.24
CA THR A 72 -7.18 11.97 -5.50
C THR A 72 -7.67 13.19 -4.70
N PRO A 73 -8.55 14.06 -5.23
CA PRO A 73 -9.08 15.21 -4.49
C PRO A 73 -9.86 14.84 -3.22
N ALA A 74 -10.43 13.64 -3.13
CA ALA A 74 -11.14 13.19 -1.92
C ALA A 74 -10.20 12.99 -0.71
N PHE A 75 -8.89 12.92 -0.96
CA PHE A 75 -7.85 12.77 0.06
C PHE A 75 -6.97 14.03 0.15
N SER A 76 -7.51 15.21 -0.19
CA SER A 76 -6.79 16.47 0.00
C SER A 76 -6.55 16.74 1.50
N PRO A 77 -5.54 17.56 1.86
CA PRO A 77 -5.29 17.93 3.25
C PRO A 77 -6.52 18.50 3.96
N GLU A 78 -7.31 19.31 3.26
CA GLU A 78 -8.55 19.90 3.79
C GLU A 78 -9.58 18.81 4.10
N LYS A 79 -9.78 17.86 3.19
CA LYS A 79 -10.70 16.73 3.40
C LYS A 79 -10.23 15.78 4.49
N LEU A 80 -8.92 15.53 4.59
CA LEU A 80 -8.36 14.74 5.69
C LEU A 80 -8.53 15.46 7.03
N SER A 81 -8.38 16.79 7.06
CA SER A 81 -8.64 17.59 8.26
C SER A 81 -10.10 17.48 8.72
N GLU A 82 -11.06 17.51 7.77
CA GLU A 82 -12.49 17.30 8.08
C GLU A 82 -12.77 15.90 8.67
N VAL A 83 -12.04 14.85 8.24
CA VAL A 83 -12.22 13.46 8.69
C VAL A 83 -11.46 13.15 9.99
N THR A 84 -10.38 13.88 10.29
CA THR A 84 -9.50 13.64 11.45
C THR A 84 -10.26 13.57 12.79
N PRO A 85 -11.25 14.44 13.11
CA PRO A 85 -12.03 14.33 14.34
C PRO A 85 -12.79 13.02 14.48
N LEU A 86 -13.29 12.45 13.37
CA LEU A 86 -13.99 11.16 13.38
C LEU A 86 -13.03 10.00 13.70
N ILE A 87 -11.80 10.08 13.19
CA ILE A 87 -10.74 9.12 13.51
C ILE A 87 -10.40 9.22 15.01
N SER A 88 -10.21 10.43 15.53
CA SER A 88 -9.95 10.64 16.96
C SER A 88 -11.06 10.07 17.84
N GLN A 89 -12.33 10.32 17.49
CA GLN A 89 -13.46 9.75 18.22
C GLN A 89 -13.46 8.21 18.23
N ALA A 90 -13.15 7.59 17.09
CA ALA A 90 -13.03 6.13 17.01
C ALA A 90 -11.88 5.60 17.88
N CYS A 91 -10.75 6.33 17.91
CA CYS A 91 -9.63 6.02 18.80
C CYS A 91 -10.01 6.15 20.28
N ASP A 92 -10.72 7.20 20.67
CA ASP A 92 -11.17 7.41 22.06
C ASP A 92 -12.11 6.28 22.51
N LEU A 93 -13.02 5.85 21.63
CA LEU A 93 -13.88 4.70 21.88
C LEU A 93 -13.05 3.42 22.07
N LEU A 94 -12.08 3.18 21.19
CA LEU A 94 -11.17 2.04 21.32
C LEU A 94 -10.44 2.08 22.67
N LEU A 95 -9.87 3.22 23.06
CA LEU A 95 -9.15 3.39 24.33
C LEU A 95 -10.06 3.11 25.53
N THR A 96 -11.30 3.60 25.51
CA THR A 96 -12.30 3.31 26.55
C THR A 96 -12.54 1.80 26.71
N HIS A 97 -12.58 1.05 25.61
CA HIS A 97 -12.70 -0.40 25.67
C HIS A 97 -11.44 -1.08 26.22
N LEU A 98 -10.26 -0.55 25.88
CA LEU A 98 -8.97 -1.08 26.31
C LEU A 98 -8.69 -0.82 27.80
N GLU A 99 -9.17 0.29 28.38
CA GLU A 99 -9.03 0.61 29.80
C GLU A 99 -9.54 -0.53 30.70
N ARG A 100 -10.65 -1.18 30.32
CA ARG A 100 -11.20 -2.33 31.07
C ARG A 100 -10.25 -3.52 31.12
N TYR A 101 -9.49 -3.76 30.06
CA TYR A 101 -8.50 -4.83 30.01
C TYR A 101 -7.22 -4.44 30.76
N ALA A 102 -6.84 -3.16 30.71
CA ALA A 102 -5.73 -2.64 31.50
C ALA A 102 -5.99 -2.79 33.01
N ASP A 103 -7.19 -2.44 33.48
CA ASP A 103 -7.56 -2.53 34.90
C ASP A 103 -7.70 -3.98 35.39
N SER A 104 -8.28 -4.86 34.56
CA SER A 104 -8.50 -6.26 34.93
C SER A 104 -7.25 -7.15 34.79
N GLY A 105 -6.21 -6.67 34.08
CA GLY A 105 -5.05 -7.47 33.70
C GLY A 105 -5.38 -8.65 32.78
N ALA A 106 -6.59 -8.68 32.22
CA ALA A 106 -7.03 -9.76 31.36
C ALA A 106 -6.37 -9.65 29.98
N PRO A 107 -5.88 -10.77 29.41
CA PRO A 107 -5.37 -10.77 28.04
C PRO A 107 -6.52 -10.50 27.06
N PHE A 108 -6.24 -9.77 26.00
CA PHE A 108 -7.16 -9.56 24.89
C PHE A 108 -6.42 -9.66 23.55
N ASP A 109 -7.19 -9.92 22.49
CA ASP A 109 -6.68 -10.00 21.12
C ASP A 109 -6.91 -8.65 20.42
N ILE A 110 -5.84 -8.02 19.95
CA ILE A 110 -5.88 -6.73 19.26
C ILE A 110 -6.35 -6.86 17.80
N GLN A 111 -6.34 -8.06 17.24
CA GLN A 111 -6.62 -8.31 15.82
C GLN A 111 -8.03 -8.86 15.56
N ARG A 112 -8.80 -9.19 16.60
CA ARG A 112 -10.11 -9.83 16.48
C ARG A 112 -11.29 -8.88 16.64
#